data_AF-A0A1C5XK40-F1
#
_entry.id   AF-A0A1C5XK40-F1
#
_cell.length_a   1.000
_cell.length_b   1.000
_cell.length_c   1.000
_cell.angle_alpha   90.00
_cell.angle_beta   90.00
_cell.angle_gamma   90.00
#
_symmetry.space_group_name_H-M   'P 1'
#
loop_
_entity.id
_entity.type
_entity.pdbx_description
1 polymer ?
#
loop_
_entity_poly.entity_id
_entity_poly.type
_entity_poly.pdbx_seq_one_letter_code
_entity_poly.pdbx_strand_id
1 'polypeptide(L)'
;MLSPVIYLMMNGLFFTLRLSGGGGSFPRPLKAAEEREYLERCAQGDLEARNLLVEHNLRLVAHIVKKYYAQTGDQDDLISIGTIGLIKGISTFKADKNVKLATYASRCIENEILMHFRSQRKLQGEVSLADTLESAGEGGSLSLMDVIAVDDNMLEELDTRDACVRVRRCVDTCLTPRERTVITLRYGLDDRPPRTQREIASLCGISRSYV
;
A
#
# COMPACT_ATOMS: atom_id res chain seq x y z
N MET A 1 -24.18 5.72 44.15
CA MET A 1 -25.42 6.49 43.91
C MET A 1 -25.24 7.65 42.90
N LEU A 2 -24.03 8.19 42.69
CA LEU A 2 -23.76 9.27 41.70
C LEU A 2 -23.66 8.82 40.22
N SER A 3 -23.30 7.56 39.96
CA SER A 3 -23.12 7.01 38.60
C SER A 3 -24.35 7.13 37.67
N PRO A 4 -25.58 6.75 38.09
CA PRO A 4 -26.74 6.85 37.19
C PRO A 4 -27.14 8.30 36.87
N VAL A 5 -26.91 9.25 37.79
CA VAL A 5 -27.19 10.68 37.57
C VAL A 5 -26.23 11.27 36.54
N ILE A 6 -24.95 10.90 36.62
CA ILE A 6 -23.93 11.32 35.64
C ILE A 6 -24.25 10.73 34.26
N TYR A 7 -24.65 9.46 34.20
CA TYR A 7 -25.03 8.80 32.94
C TYR A 7 -26.28 9.43 32.31
N LEU A 8 -27.26 9.83 33.14
CA LEU A 8 -28.46 10.55 32.68
C LEU A 8 -28.13 11.97 32.22
N MET A 9 -27.25 12.70 32.93
CA MET A 9 -26.81 14.04 32.52
C MET A 9 -26.02 14.01 31.20
N MET A 10 -25.10 13.06 31.03
CA MET A 10 -24.36 12.91 29.78
C MET A 10 -25.31 12.61 28.62
N ASN A 11 -26.23 11.67 28.78
CA ASN A 11 -27.22 11.35 27.74
C ASN A 11 -28.22 12.50 27.50
N GLY A 12 -28.59 13.26 28.53
CA GLY A 12 -29.45 14.44 28.41
C GLY A 12 -28.80 15.57 27.60
N LEU A 13 -27.49 15.77 27.73
CA LEU A 13 -26.71 16.70 26.91
C LEU A 13 -26.71 16.28 25.43
N PHE A 14 -26.51 14.99 25.14
CA PHE A 14 -26.62 14.46 23.78
C PHE A 14 -28.06 14.54 23.22
N PHE A 15 -29.08 14.38 24.07
CA PHE A 15 -30.48 14.53 23.69
C PHE A 15 -30.83 15.99 23.36
N THR A 16 -30.30 16.94 24.14
CA THR A 16 -30.48 18.38 23.90
C THR A 16 -29.76 18.82 22.63
N LEU A 17 -28.57 18.27 22.33
CA LEU A 17 -27.89 18.47 21.04
C LEU A 17 -28.69 17.93 19.86
N ARG A 18 -29.43 16.82 20.02
CA ARG A 18 -30.36 16.31 18.99
C ARG A 18 -31.62 17.17 18.84
N LEU A 19 -32.07 17.83 19.91
CA LEU A 19 -33.26 18.68 19.90
C LEU A 19 -32.96 20.13 19.47
N SER A 20 -31.74 20.62 19.70
CA SER A 20 -31.35 22.01 19.45
C SER A 20 -30.94 22.31 18.00
N GLY A 21 -31.08 21.36 17.07
CA GLY A 21 -30.68 21.53 15.67
C GLY A 21 -31.74 21.01 14.71
N GLY A 22 -32.74 21.85 14.43
CA GLY A 22 -33.73 21.58 13.39
C GLY A 22 -33.10 21.52 11.99
N GLY A 23 -32.85 20.31 11.52
CA GLY A 23 -32.26 19.99 10.20
C GLY A 23 -30.97 19.23 10.41
N GLY A 24 -30.85 18.02 9.84
CA GLY A 24 -29.70 17.13 10.06
C GLY A 24 -28.34 17.81 9.86
N SER A 25 -27.26 17.16 10.30
CA SER A 25 -25.87 17.67 10.41
C SER A 25 -25.28 18.44 9.22
N PHE A 26 -25.96 18.49 8.07
CA PHE A 26 -25.53 19.17 6.85
C PHE A 26 -26.52 20.26 6.43
N PRO A 27 -26.04 21.41 5.94
CA PRO A 27 -26.89 22.52 5.54
C PRO A 27 -27.86 22.17 4.40
N ARG A 28 -28.89 23.02 4.29
CA ARG A 28 -29.83 23.17 3.16
C ARG A 28 -29.15 23.07 1.79
N PRO A 29 -29.56 22.32 0.75
CA PRO A 29 -29.07 22.63 -0.60
C PRO A 29 -29.34 24.10 -0.96
N LEU A 30 -28.41 24.75 -1.64
CA LEU A 30 -28.53 26.14 -2.07
C LEU A 30 -29.67 26.30 -3.09
N LYS A 31 -30.23 27.51 -3.18
CA LYS A 31 -31.16 27.83 -4.27
C LYS A 31 -30.40 27.91 -5.59
N ALA A 32 -31.08 27.64 -6.70
CA ALA A 32 -30.45 27.63 -8.03
C ALA A 32 -29.80 28.98 -8.43
N ALA A 33 -30.30 30.11 -7.91
CA ALA A 33 -29.69 31.42 -8.15
C ALA A 33 -28.38 31.60 -7.36
N GLU A 34 -28.40 31.26 -6.06
CA GLU A 34 -27.22 31.30 -5.18
C GLU A 34 -26.14 30.32 -5.66
N GLU A 35 -26.52 29.10 -6.05
CA GLU A 35 -25.58 28.11 -6.58
C GLU A 35 -24.81 28.65 -7.80
N ARG A 36 -25.49 29.38 -8.71
CA ARG A 36 -24.83 30.00 -9.87
C ARG A 36 -23.84 31.07 -9.46
N GLU A 37 -24.21 31.95 -8.53
CA GLU A 37 -23.32 33.01 -8.03
C GLU A 37 -22.04 32.42 -7.41
N TYR A 38 -22.19 31.42 -6.54
CA TYR A 38 -21.03 30.78 -5.91
C TYR A 38 -20.18 29.99 -6.92
N LEU A 39 -20.78 29.42 -7.96
CA LEU A 39 -20.04 28.75 -9.03
C LEU A 39 -19.22 29.75 -9.86
N GLU A 40 -19.76 30.94 -10.15
CA GLU A 40 -19.02 32.01 -10.83
C GLU A 40 -17.84 32.51 -10.00
N ARG A 41 -18.05 32.72 -8.69
CA ARG A 41 -16.98 33.09 -7.75
C ARG A 41 -15.92 31.99 -7.63
N CYS A 42 -16.34 30.73 -7.56
CA CYS A 42 -15.43 29.59 -7.53
C CYS A 42 -14.59 29.50 -8.82
N ALA A 43 -15.17 29.83 -9.98
CA ALA A 43 -14.45 29.89 -11.25
C ALA A 43 -13.39 31.01 -11.29
N GLN A 44 -13.57 32.06 -10.48
CA GLN A 44 -12.59 33.13 -10.27
C GLN A 44 -11.51 32.76 -9.23
N GLY A 45 -11.58 31.56 -8.64
CA GLY A 45 -10.62 31.07 -7.66
C GLY A 45 -10.96 31.36 -6.20
N ASP A 46 -12.20 31.78 -5.90
CA ASP A 46 -12.68 32.02 -4.53
C ASP A 46 -12.81 30.69 -3.75
N LEU A 47 -11.94 30.51 -2.75
CA LEU A 47 -11.90 29.31 -1.91
C LEU A 47 -13.10 29.22 -0.96
N GLU A 48 -13.62 30.35 -0.48
CA GLU A 48 -14.78 30.37 0.42
C GLU A 48 -16.05 29.92 -0.33
N ALA A 49 -16.23 30.42 -1.56
CA ALA A 49 -17.32 29.98 -2.42
C ALA A 49 -17.26 28.46 -2.70
N ARG A 50 -16.06 27.92 -2.90
CA ARG A 50 -15.86 26.48 -3.07
C ARG A 50 -16.25 25.70 -1.82
N ASN A 51 -15.80 26.13 -0.65
CA ASN A 51 -16.09 25.43 0.61
C ASN A 51 -17.60 25.41 0.89
N LEU A 52 -18.29 26.55 0.66
CA LEU A 52 -19.73 26.63 0.80
C LEU A 52 -20.46 25.68 -0.16
N LEU A 53 -20.06 25.64 -1.43
CA LEU A 53 -20.62 24.69 -2.41
C LEU A 53 -20.42 23.23 -1.98
N VAL A 54 -19.27 22.90 -1.40
CA VAL A 54 -18.99 21.55 -0.88
C VAL A 54 -19.94 21.22 0.27
N GLU A 55 -20.00 22.07 1.30
CA GLU A 55 -20.82 21.84 2.50
C GLU A 55 -22.30 21.63 2.19
N HIS A 56 -22.86 22.47 1.33
CA HIS A 56 -24.26 22.41 0.92
C HIS A 56 -24.58 21.19 0.03
N ASN A 57 -23.56 20.54 -0.56
CA ASN A 57 -23.71 19.34 -1.39
C ASN A 57 -23.26 18.04 -0.70
N LEU A 58 -22.83 18.06 0.57
CA LEU A 58 -22.40 16.85 1.29
C LEU A 58 -23.48 15.76 1.38
N ARG A 59 -24.76 16.15 1.43
CA ARG A 59 -25.89 15.20 1.43
C ARG A 59 -25.91 14.29 0.19
N LEU A 60 -25.41 14.79 -0.95
CA LEU A 60 -25.28 14.03 -2.18
C LEU A 60 -24.27 12.89 -2.01
N VAL A 61 -23.14 13.15 -1.35
CA VAL A 61 -22.10 12.15 -1.07
C VAL A 61 -22.69 11.02 -0.24
N ALA A 62 -23.34 11.34 0.88
CA ALA A 62 -23.98 10.35 1.73
C ALA A 62 -25.04 9.50 0.98
N HIS A 63 -25.80 10.13 0.07
CA HIS A 63 -26.77 9.41 -0.76
C HIS A 63 -26.12 8.43 -1.74
N ILE A 64 -25.02 8.84 -2.39
CA ILE A 64 -24.29 8.01 -3.35
C ILE A 64 -23.58 6.86 -2.64
N VAL A 65 -22.92 7.13 -1.51
CA VAL A 65 -22.20 6.09 -0.73
C VAL A 65 -23.15 4.98 -0.29
N LYS A 66 -24.41 5.30 0.05
CA LYS A 66 -25.42 4.30 0.44
C LYS A 66 -25.66 3.20 -0.61
N LYS A 67 -25.38 3.46 -1.89
CA LYS A 67 -25.47 2.47 -2.98
C LYS A 67 -24.41 1.37 -2.85
N TYR A 68 -23.27 1.68 -2.25
CA TYR A 68 -22.15 0.79 -2.06
C TYR A 68 -22.29 0.16 -0.66
N TYR A 69 -22.91 -1.02 -0.60
CA TYR A 69 -23.06 -1.79 0.64
C TYR A 69 -21.67 -2.13 1.21
N ALA A 70 -21.21 -1.34 2.18
CA ALA A 70 -19.94 -1.51 2.86
C ALA A 70 -20.19 -1.77 4.36
N GLN A 71 -19.26 -2.46 5.03
CA GLN A 71 -19.36 -2.66 6.49
C GLN A 71 -19.36 -1.30 7.20
N THR A 72 -19.87 -1.22 8.43
CA THR A 72 -20.04 0.06 9.13
C THR A 72 -18.74 0.87 9.24
N GLY A 73 -17.58 0.21 9.33
CA GLY A 73 -16.27 0.88 9.33
C GLY A 73 -15.86 1.48 7.97
N ASP A 74 -16.25 0.84 6.87
CA ASP A 74 -15.90 1.30 5.51
C ASP A 74 -16.74 2.49 5.06
N GLN A 75 -17.90 2.75 5.69
CA GLN A 75 -18.79 3.83 5.27
C GLN A 75 -18.19 5.21 5.48
N ASP A 76 -17.48 5.43 6.60
CA ASP A 76 -16.85 6.71 6.91
C ASP A 76 -15.69 7.01 5.93
N ASP A 77 -14.93 5.98 5.56
CA ASP A 77 -13.90 6.06 4.54
C ASP A 77 -14.49 6.40 3.17
N LEU A 78 -15.57 5.71 2.78
CA LEU A 78 -16.28 5.98 1.53
C LEU A 78 -16.88 7.39 1.49
N ILE A 79 -17.38 7.91 2.60
CA ILE A 79 -17.84 9.31 2.72
C ILE A 79 -16.67 10.26 2.51
N SER A 80 -15.52 9.99 3.12
CA SER A 80 -14.32 10.81 2.98
C SER A 80 -13.81 10.82 1.54
N ILE A 81 -13.70 9.65 0.90
CA ILE A 81 -13.31 9.48 -0.50
C ILE A 81 -14.32 10.15 -1.43
N GLY A 82 -15.61 9.96 -1.18
CA GLY A 82 -16.67 10.61 -1.94
C GLY A 82 -16.62 12.13 -1.82
N THR A 83 -16.24 12.66 -0.66
CA THR A 83 -16.05 14.10 -0.42
C THR A 83 -14.87 14.64 -1.25
N ILE A 84 -13.78 13.89 -1.38
CA ILE A 84 -12.68 14.22 -2.29
C ILE A 84 -13.19 14.30 -3.74
N GLY A 85 -14.03 13.34 -4.15
CA GLY A 85 -14.69 13.35 -5.47
C GLY A 85 -15.60 14.55 -5.69
N LEU A 86 -16.34 14.97 -4.67
CA LEU A 86 -17.18 16.19 -4.70
C LEU A 86 -16.33 17.46 -4.85
N ILE A 87 -15.27 17.60 -4.05
CA ILE A 87 -14.35 18.75 -4.11
C ILE A 87 -13.75 18.88 -5.52
N LYS A 88 -13.29 17.76 -6.09
CA LYS A 88 -12.76 17.68 -7.46
C LYS A 88 -13.83 17.97 -8.51
N GLY A 89 -15.06 17.52 -8.28
CA GLY A 89 -16.20 17.82 -9.13
C GLY A 89 -16.51 19.31 -9.17
N ILE A 90 -16.56 19.98 -8.01
CA ILE A 90 -16.81 21.42 -7.92
C ILE A 90 -15.67 22.23 -8.54
N SER A 91 -14.41 21.86 -8.28
CA SER A 91 -13.25 22.59 -8.81
C SER A 91 -13.08 22.50 -10.33
N THR A 92 -13.60 21.44 -10.96
CA THR A 92 -13.49 21.20 -12.40
C THR A 92 -14.78 21.45 -13.17
N PHE A 93 -15.87 21.79 -12.47
CA PHE A 93 -17.17 22.03 -13.08
C PHE A 93 -17.13 23.26 -13.99
N LYS A 94 -17.79 23.16 -15.15
CA LYS A 94 -17.98 24.27 -16.07
C LYS A 94 -19.46 24.44 -16.38
N ALA A 95 -19.97 25.66 -16.18
CA ALA A 95 -21.38 26.00 -16.33
C ALA A 95 -21.83 26.13 -17.80
N ASP A 96 -20.88 26.22 -18.73
CA ASP A 96 -21.08 26.31 -20.19
C ASP A 96 -21.83 25.11 -20.79
N LYS A 97 -21.72 23.93 -20.16
CA LYS A 97 -22.25 22.67 -20.71
C LYS A 97 -23.74 22.41 -20.42
N ASN A 98 -24.47 23.35 -19.79
CA ASN A 98 -25.90 23.23 -19.47
C ASN A 98 -26.27 21.95 -18.68
N VAL A 99 -25.35 21.43 -17.88
CA VAL A 99 -25.56 20.27 -16.99
C VAL A 99 -25.66 20.77 -15.55
N LYS A 100 -26.54 20.16 -14.74
CA LYS A 100 -26.65 20.47 -13.31
C LYS A 100 -25.38 20.06 -12.56
N LEU A 101 -24.94 20.88 -11.61
CA LEU A 101 -23.78 20.60 -10.76
C LEU A 101 -23.89 19.21 -10.12
N ALA A 102 -25.03 18.90 -9.51
CA ALA A 102 -25.29 17.60 -8.89
C ALA A 102 -25.03 16.42 -9.84
N THR A 103 -25.46 16.51 -11.10
CA THR A 103 -25.26 15.43 -12.10
C THR A 103 -23.78 15.21 -12.41
N TYR A 104 -23.01 16.28 -12.57
CA TYR A 104 -21.56 16.18 -12.80
C TYR A 104 -20.82 15.70 -11.56
N ALA A 105 -21.13 16.28 -10.40
CA ALA A 105 -20.55 15.92 -9.11
C ALA A 105 -20.81 14.45 -8.78
N SER A 106 -22.01 13.92 -9.04
CA SER A 106 -22.32 12.49 -8.85
C SER A 106 -21.35 11.58 -9.61
N ARG A 107 -21.00 11.92 -10.85
CA ARG A 107 -20.05 11.12 -11.65
C ARG A 107 -18.63 11.19 -11.08
N CYS A 108 -18.24 12.34 -10.55
CA CYS A 108 -16.92 12.51 -9.91
C CYS A 108 -16.83 11.71 -8.60
N ILE A 109 -17.89 11.76 -7.79
CA ILE A 109 -18.01 11.00 -6.53
C ILE A 109 -17.94 9.49 -6.81
N GLU A 110 -18.76 8.98 -7.74
CA GLU A 110 -18.75 7.57 -8.12
C GLU A 110 -17.38 7.14 -8.65
N ASN A 111 -16.71 7.99 -9.44
CA ASN A 111 -15.39 7.67 -9.98
C ASN A 111 -14.33 7.52 -8.90
N GLU A 112 -14.26 8.43 -7.91
CA GLU A 112 -13.27 8.30 -6.83
C GLU A 112 -13.53 7.07 -5.95
N ILE A 113 -14.79 6.78 -5.64
CA ILE A 113 -15.16 5.54 -4.92
C ILE A 113 -14.71 4.29 -5.70
N LEU A 114 -14.96 4.26 -7.02
CA LEU A 114 -14.52 3.14 -7.87
C LEU A 114 -12.99 3.04 -7.97
N MET A 115 -12.27 4.17 -7.99
CA MET A 115 -10.81 4.18 -7.97
C MET A 115 -10.27 3.60 -6.66
N HIS A 116 -10.90 3.89 -5.53
CA HIS A 116 -10.56 3.29 -4.24
C HIS A 116 -10.76 1.77 -4.22
N PHE A 117 -11.89 1.26 -4.72
CA PHE A 117 -12.08 -0.20 -4.84
C PHE A 117 -11.07 -0.86 -5.77
N ARG A 118 -10.65 -0.18 -6.84
CA ARG A 118 -9.59 -0.68 -7.74
C ARG A 118 -8.22 -0.74 -7.04
N SER A 119 -7.90 0.21 -6.16
CA SER A 119 -6.66 0.16 -5.40
C SER A 119 -6.68 -0.95 -4.36
N GLN A 120 -7.79 -1.13 -3.63
CA GLN A 120 -7.94 -2.22 -2.66
C GLN A 120 -7.85 -3.61 -3.32
N ARG A 121 -8.42 -3.79 -4.52
CA ARG A 121 -8.31 -5.03 -5.28
C ARG A 121 -6.88 -5.48 -5.56
N LYS A 122 -5.91 -4.56 -5.62
CA LYS A 122 -4.49 -4.93 -5.80
C LYS A 122 -3.94 -5.70 -4.60
N LEU A 123 -4.48 -5.44 -3.42
CA LEU A 123 -4.07 -6.05 -2.14
C LEU A 123 -4.93 -7.27 -1.79
N GLN A 124 -5.95 -7.61 -2.57
CA GLN A 124 -6.91 -8.68 -2.25
C GLN A 124 -6.27 -10.08 -2.18
N GLY A 125 -5.08 -10.26 -2.78
CA GLY A 125 -4.31 -11.51 -2.69
C GLY A 125 -3.27 -11.53 -1.58
N GLU A 126 -3.13 -10.43 -0.83
CA GLU A 126 -2.18 -10.36 0.28
C GLU A 126 -2.81 -10.98 1.53
N VAL A 127 -2.00 -11.77 2.25
CA VAL A 127 -2.38 -12.43 3.50
C VAL A 127 -1.39 -11.97 4.56
N SER A 128 -1.87 -11.68 5.76
CA SER A 128 -0.99 -11.29 6.85
C SER A 128 -0.30 -12.52 7.41
N LEU A 129 1.00 -12.43 7.68
CA LEU A 129 1.74 -13.51 8.32
C LEU A 129 1.24 -13.79 9.75
N ALA A 130 0.57 -12.82 10.37
CA ALA A 130 -0.07 -12.96 11.67
C ALA A 130 -1.47 -13.59 11.61
N ASP A 131 -2.00 -13.86 10.41
CA ASP A 131 -3.30 -14.51 10.28
C ASP A 131 -3.21 -15.94 10.80
N THR A 132 -4.20 -16.31 11.60
CA THR A 132 -4.28 -17.62 12.27
C THR A 132 -4.77 -18.66 11.27
N LEU A 133 -4.08 -19.79 11.18
CA LEU A 133 -4.42 -20.88 10.25
C LEU A 133 -5.58 -21.73 10.77
N GLU A 134 -5.78 -21.82 12.09
CA GLU A 134 -6.84 -22.59 12.70
C GLU A 134 -8.08 -21.74 13.01
N SER A 135 -9.24 -22.22 12.57
CA SER A 135 -10.53 -21.69 12.96
C SER A 135 -11.05 -22.45 14.18
N ALA A 136 -10.91 -21.85 15.36
CA ALA A 136 -11.59 -22.21 16.61
C ALA A 136 -11.47 -23.69 17.05
N GLY A 137 -10.34 -24.02 17.68
CA GLY A 137 -10.18 -25.17 18.56
C GLY A 137 -9.25 -24.79 19.72
N GLU A 138 -9.44 -25.34 20.91
CA GLU A 138 -8.57 -25.12 22.08
C GLU A 138 -7.14 -25.66 21.80
N GLY A 139 -6.33 -24.81 21.19
CA GLY A 139 -4.93 -25.04 20.84
C GLY A 139 -4.37 -23.73 20.32
N GLY A 140 -3.13 -23.38 20.67
CA GLY A 140 -2.56 -22.05 20.40
C GLY A 140 -2.72 -21.61 18.95
N SER A 141 -2.95 -20.31 18.73
CA SER A 141 -3.21 -19.77 17.40
C SER A 141 -1.97 -19.85 16.51
N LEU A 142 -1.79 -20.97 15.83
CA LEU A 142 -0.73 -21.15 14.84
C LEU A 142 -0.92 -20.10 13.75
N SER A 143 0.04 -19.19 13.63
CA SER A 143 0.04 -18.17 12.59
C SER A 143 0.77 -18.67 11.36
N LEU A 144 0.52 -18.04 10.22
CA LEU A 144 1.27 -18.34 8.99
C LEU A 144 2.79 -18.16 9.20
N MET A 145 3.19 -17.19 10.03
CA MET A 145 4.59 -16.95 10.39
C MET A 145 5.26 -18.16 11.05
N ASP A 146 4.53 -18.95 11.83
CA ASP A 146 5.07 -20.10 12.56
C ASP A 146 5.37 -21.31 11.65
N VAL A 147 4.77 -21.34 10.45
CA VAL A 147 4.92 -22.44 9.49
C VAL A 147 5.97 -22.14 8.42
N ILE A 148 6.31 -20.86 8.20
CA ILE A 148 7.32 -20.47 7.22
C ILE A 148 8.70 -20.91 7.73
N ALA A 149 9.26 -21.91 7.06
CA ALA A 149 10.62 -22.36 7.30
C ALA A 149 11.62 -21.55 6.45
N VAL A 150 12.81 -21.37 7.00
CA VAL A 150 14.00 -20.99 6.22
C VAL A 150 14.72 -22.29 5.89
N ASP A 151 15.20 -22.42 4.65
CA ASP A 151 16.02 -23.57 4.27
C ASP A 151 17.28 -23.60 5.17
N ASP A 152 17.42 -24.63 6.00
CA ASP A 152 18.62 -24.84 6.80
C ASP A 152 19.72 -25.40 5.89
N ASN A 153 20.52 -24.49 5.35
CA ASN A 153 21.65 -24.80 4.47
C ASN A 153 22.96 -25.01 5.26
N MET A 154 22.92 -25.05 6.60
CA MET A 154 24.13 -25.11 7.42
C MET A 154 25.01 -26.32 7.11
N LEU A 155 24.41 -27.49 6.89
CA LEU A 155 25.15 -28.70 6.54
C LEU A 155 25.82 -28.58 5.17
N GLU A 156 25.12 -28.05 4.18
CA GLU A 156 25.66 -27.84 2.83
C GLU A 156 26.80 -26.81 2.82
N GLU A 157 26.68 -25.74 3.61
CA GLU A 157 27.73 -24.75 3.78
C GLU A 157 28.99 -25.33 4.46
N LEU A 158 28.81 -26.17 5.49
CA LEU A 158 29.91 -26.87 6.15
C LEU A 158 30.61 -27.85 5.21
N ASP A 159 29.85 -28.66 4.48
CA ASP A 159 30.41 -29.58 3.48
C ASP A 159 31.17 -28.84 2.38
N THR A 160 30.63 -27.72 1.90
CA THR A 160 31.28 -26.86 0.91
C THR A 160 32.58 -26.29 1.45
N ARG A 161 32.58 -25.84 2.71
CA ARG A 161 33.77 -25.31 3.38
C ARG A 161 34.86 -26.38 3.55
N ASP A 162 34.49 -27.58 3.99
CA ASP A 162 35.42 -28.70 4.17
C ASP A 162 35.99 -29.16 2.82
N ALA A 163 35.16 -29.21 1.77
CA ALA A 163 35.60 -29.47 0.40
C ALA A 163 36.61 -28.40 -0.07
N CYS A 164 36.35 -27.12 0.18
CA CYS A 164 37.27 -26.03 -0.19
C CYS A 164 38.63 -26.17 0.52
N VAL A 165 38.64 -26.48 1.81
CA VAL A 165 39.88 -26.71 2.58
C VAL A 165 40.65 -27.90 2.02
N ARG A 166 39.96 -29.00 1.69
CA ARG A 166 40.58 -30.17 1.06
C ARG A 166 41.18 -29.85 -0.29
N VAL A 167 40.48 -29.11 -1.16
CA VAL A 167 40.98 -28.70 -2.48
C VAL A 167 42.24 -27.86 -2.33
N ARG A 168 42.23 -26.84 -1.46
CA ARG A 168 43.42 -26.00 -1.20
C ARG A 168 44.61 -26.85 -0.73
N ARG A 169 44.38 -27.78 0.20
CA ARG A 169 45.41 -28.72 0.66
C ARG A 169 45.97 -29.58 -0.48
N CYS A 170 45.12 -30.19 -1.29
CA CYS A 170 45.56 -31.04 -2.41
C CYS A 170 46.36 -30.24 -3.45
N VAL A 171 45.93 -29.02 -3.77
CA VAL A 171 46.67 -28.10 -4.66
C VAL A 171 48.06 -27.78 -4.08
N ASP A 172 48.17 -27.69 -2.76
CA ASP A 172 49.43 -27.43 -2.07
C ASP A 172 50.34 -28.64 -1.87
N THR A 173 49.82 -29.86 -1.78
CA THR A 173 50.63 -31.05 -1.46
C THR A 173 50.89 -31.96 -2.65
N CYS A 174 49.99 -31.99 -3.64
CA CYS A 174 50.00 -33.00 -4.70
C CYS A 174 50.48 -32.47 -6.05
N LEU A 175 50.55 -31.14 -6.23
CA LEU A 175 50.94 -30.50 -7.49
C LEU A 175 52.37 -29.97 -7.45
N THR A 176 53.05 -30.02 -8.59
CA THR A 176 54.33 -29.32 -8.77
C THR A 176 54.13 -27.81 -8.64
N PRO A 177 55.19 -27.03 -8.33
CA PRO A 177 55.09 -25.57 -8.22
C PRO A 177 54.46 -24.89 -9.44
N ARG A 178 54.71 -25.45 -10.64
CA ARG A 178 54.18 -24.93 -11.90
C ARG A 178 52.69 -25.25 -12.07
N GLU A 179 52.29 -26.51 -11.85
CA GLU A 179 50.88 -26.94 -11.93
C GLU A 179 50.01 -26.21 -10.92
N ARG A 180 50.52 -26.06 -9.68
CA ARG A 180 49.86 -25.27 -8.63
C ARG A 180 49.58 -23.85 -9.10
N THR A 181 50.58 -23.18 -9.67
CA THR A 181 50.45 -21.81 -10.16
C THR A 181 49.38 -21.71 -11.25
N VAL A 182 49.37 -22.66 -12.20
CA VAL A 182 48.36 -22.70 -13.27
C VAL A 182 46.96 -22.89 -12.70
N ILE A 183 46.76 -23.86 -11.81
CA ILE A 183 45.45 -24.16 -11.21
C ILE A 183 44.95 -23.01 -10.33
N THR A 184 45.82 -22.43 -9.50
CA THR A 184 45.46 -21.28 -8.66
C THR A 184 45.02 -20.09 -9.50
N LEU A 185 45.76 -19.73 -10.55
CA LEU A 185 45.40 -18.62 -11.43
C LEU A 185 44.14 -18.92 -12.28
N ARG A 186 43.95 -20.18 -12.67
CA ARG A 186 42.81 -20.59 -13.50
C ARG A 186 41.49 -20.53 -12.77
N TYR A 187 41.47 -20.94 -11.51
CA TYR A 187 40.26 -21.01 -10.69
C TYR A 187 40.15 -19.89 -9.65
N GLY A 188 41.15 -19.02 -9.53
CA GLY A 188 41.12 -17.90 -8.59
C GLY A 188 41.26 -18.33 -7.13
N LEU A 189 42.05 -19.36 -6.85
CA LEU A 189 42.20 -19.92 -5.50
C LEU A 189 43.01 -19.00 -4.54
N ASP A 190 43.55 -17.90 -5.05
CA ASP A 190 44.33 -16.86 -4.35
C ASP A 190 43.51 -15.60 -4.03
N ASP A 191 42.19 -15.75 -3.88
CA ASP A 191 41.23 -14.67 -3.63
C ASP A 191 41.23 -13.58 -4.73
N ARG A 192 41.60 -13.98 -5.95
CA ARG A 192 41.55 -13.16 -7.17
C ARG A 192 40.57 -13.76 -8.17
N PRO A 193 40.03 -12.95 -9.11
CA PRO A 193 39.18 -13.48 -10.16
C PRO A 193 39.92 -14.52 -11.03
N PRO A 194 39.23 -15.59 -11.47
CA PRO A 194 39.75 -16.59 -12.39
C PRO A 194 40.34 -15.96 -13.67
N ARG A 195 41.49 -16.48 -14.13
CA ARG A 195 42.15 -16.02 -15.37
C ARG A 195 41.88 -16.93 -16.56
N THR A 196 41.93 -16.37 -17.76
CA THR A 196 41.81 -17.12 -19.01
C THR A 196 43.09 -17.90 -19.33
N GLN A 197 42.98 -18.98 -20.11
CA GLN A 197 44.15 -19.76 -20.57
C GLN A 197 45.20 -18.90 -21.28
N ARG A 198 44.76 -17.88 -22.04
CA ARG A 198 45.67 -16.96 -22.76
C ARG A 198 46.48 -16.10 -21.80
N GLU A 199 45.84 -15.57 -20.76
CA GLU A 199 46.52 -14.76 -19.74
C GLU A 199 47.51 -15.60 -18.94
N ILE A 200 47.10 -16.81 -18.54
CA ILE A 200 47.98 -17.74 -17.81
C ILE A 200 49.17 -18.16 -18.67
N ALA A 201 48.94 -18.48 -19.94
CA ALA A 201 49.99 -18.82 -20.89
C ALA A 201 51.02 -17.70 -21.05
N SER A 202 50.54 -16.46 -21.17
CA SER A 202 51.39 -15.26 -21.24
C SER A 202 52.19 -15.04 -19.95
N LEU A 203 51.63 -15.33 -18.79
CA LEU A 203 52.29 -15.16 -17.48
C LEU A 203 53.31 -16.25 -17.18
N CYS A 204 53.01 -17.50 -17.58
CA CYS A 204 53.83 -18.67 -17.30
C CYS A 204 54.83 -19.00 -18.42
N GLY A 205 54.87 -18.21 -19.50
CA GLY A 205 55.78 -18.38 -20.64
C GLY A 205 55.57 -19.71 -21.38
N ILE A 206 54.31 -20.13 -21.53
CA ILE A 206 53.92 -21.42 -22.14
C ILE A 206 52.92 -21.20 -23.28
N SER A 207 52.72 -22.21 -24.12
CA SER A 207 51.68 -22.15 -25.14
C SER A 207 50.29 -22.24 -24.49
N ARG A 208 49.29 -21.63 -25.12
CA ARG A 208 47.88 -21.72 -24.69
C ARG A 208 47.39 -23.17 -24.61
N SER A 209 47.85 -24.03 -25.52
CA SER A 209 47.45 -25.45 -25.55
C SER A 209 48.05 -26.28 -24.42
N TYR A 210 49.06 -25.75 -23.74
CA TYR A 210 49.71 -26.39 -22.59
C TYR A 210 49.02 -26.03 -21.25
N VAL A 211 48.11 -25.04 -21.23
CA VAL A 211 47.34 -24.56 -20.06
C VAL A 211 45.96 -25.21 -20.00
#